data_AF-A0A225NJ62-F1
#
_entry.id   AF-A0A225NJ62-F1
#
_cell.length_a   1.000
_cell.length_b   1.000
_cell.length_c   1.000
_cell.angle_alpha   90.00
_cell.angle_beta   90.00
_cell.angle_gamma   90.00
#
_symmetry.space_group_name_H-M   'P 1'
#
loop_
_entity.id
_entity.type
_entity.pdbx_description
1 polymer ?
#
loop_
_entity_poly.entity_id
_entity_poly.type
_entity_poly.pdbx_seq_one_letter_code
_entity_poly.pdbx_strand_id
1 'polypeptide(L)'
;MTLRTRYIQQDLKLSLSVSCRDIGNPSEIEETFHHLEAAIDEISARLEERDIYFFQISLSVPGLPSAAGAYDPYDGLDYCLTQSNPWTGFCPAFWDAARSDLQLRQRTKAYLVKLEELLMRAAALSRPTLSLWEDDEAQLGEPLAAHLALSDLEFVPYYTQLLRLWDPENEVEAGNEVVAIVKKWGMCPETRDLIGCFSLELDGARDIQYILREMQRFF
;
A
#
# COMPACT_ATOMS: atom_id res chain seq x y z
N MET A 1 21.25 -9.45 7.75
CA MET A 1 19.85 -9.00 7.56
C MET A 1 18.99 -10.24 7.34
N THR A 2 17.72 -10.26 7.73
CA THR A 2 16.96 -11.54 7.75
C THR A 2 15.49 -11.29 7.48
N LEU A 3 14.99 -11.80 6.35
CA LEU A 3 13.56 -12.09 6.19
C LEU A 3 13.15 -13.09 7.26
N ARG A 4 12.20 -12.73 8.11
CA ARG A 4 11.67 -13.62 9.15
C ARG A 4 10.21 -13.94 8.85
N THR A 5 9.95 -15.21 8.60
CA THR A 5 8.59 -15.71 8.35
C THR A 5 8.04 -16.30 9.63
N ARG A 6 6.83 -15.87 10.01
CA ARG A 6 6.10 -16.40 11.16
C ARG A 6 4.68 -16.73 10.73
N TYR A 7 4.29 -17.99 10.93
CA TYR A 7 2.89 -18.39 10.87
C TYR A 7 2.28 -18.29 12.27
N ILE A 8 1.22 -17.49 12.38
CA ILE A 8 0.47 -17.29 13.63
C ILE A 8 -0.84 -18.04 13.47
N GLN A 9 -0.83 -19.30 13.91
CA GLN A 9 -1.94 -20.23 13.71
C GLN A 9 -3.26 -19.76 14.34
N GLN A 10 -3.20 -19.05 15.46
CA GLN A 10 -4.38 -18.50 16.13
C GLN A 10 -5.10 -17.45 15.28
N ASP A 11 -4.33 -16.71 14.49
CA ASP A 11 -4.82 -15.61 13.66
C ASP A 11 -4.92 -16.05 12.19
N LEU A 12 -4.61 -17.32 11.85
CA LEU A 12 -4.52 -17.82 10.48
C LEU A 12 -3.66 -16.91 9.58
N LYS A 13 -2.56 -16.37 10.13
CA LYS A 13 -1.79 -15.26 9.53
C LYS A 13 -0.37 -15.67 9.20
N LEU A 14 0.09 -15.28 8.01
CA LEU A 14 1.48 -15.31 7.60
C LEU A 14 2.08 -13.90 7.67
N SER A 15 3.00 -13.70 8.61
CA SER A 15 3.72 -12.43 8.77
C SER A 15 5.17 -12.58 8.32
N LEU A 16 5.60 -11.69 7.44
CA LEU A 16 6.95 -11.61 6.90
C LEU A 16 7.59 -10.30 7.35
N SER A 17 8.58 -10.39 8.23
CA SER A 17 9.29 -9.21 8.73
C SER A 17 10.57 -8.98 7.92
N VAL A 18 10.69 -7.77 7.39
CA VAL A 18 11.87 -7.24 6.70
C VAL A 18 12.43 -6.06 7.50
N SER A 19 13.75 -5.95 7.58
CA SER A 19 14.41 -4.87 8.30
C SER A 19 15.50 -4.24 7.46
N CYS A 20 15.47 -2.93 7.24
CA CYS A 20 16.59 -2.18 6.66
C CYS A 20 17.44 -1.58 7.80
N ARG A 21 18.76 -1.75 7.74
CA ARG A 21 19.66 -1.28 8.81
C ARG A 21 19.96 0.21 8.73
N ASP A 22 20.08 0.72 7.51
CA ASP A 22 20.51 2.09 7.25
C ASP A 22 19.93 2.57 5.91
N ILE A 23 18.97 3.49 5.98
CA ILE A 23 18.37 4.12 4.79
C ILE A 23 19.28 5.17 4.15
N GLY A 24 20.40 5.54 4.78
CA GLY A 24 21.44 6.39 4.20
C GLY A 24 22.38 5.62 3.26
N ASN A 25 22.30 4.29 3.22
CA ASN A 25 23.16 3.44 2.42
C ASN A 25 22.35 2.77 1.27
N PRO A 26 22.55 3.19 0.00
CA PRO A 26 21.82 2.63 -1.14
C PRO A 26 21.95 1.11 -1.29
N SER A 27 23.12 0.54 -0.95
CA SER A 27 23.32 -0.92 -1.02
C SER A 27 22.48 -1.67 0.00
N GLU A 28 22.23 -1.09 1.18
CA GLU A 28 21.34 -1.70 2.19
C GLU A 28 19.88 -1.60 1.77
N ILE A 29 19.48 -0.51 1.09
CA ILE A 29 18.13 -0.39 0.52
C ILE A 29 17.94 -1.43 -0.60
N GLU A 30 18.92 -1.62 -1.48
CA GLU A 30 18.88 -2.63 -2.53
C GLU A 30 18.74 -4.05 -1.93
N GLU A 31 19.54 -4.38 -0.91
CA GLU A 31 19.41 -5.64 -0.15
C GLU A 31 18.01 -5.77 0.49
N THR A 32 17.40 -4.66 0.89
CA THR A 32 16.03 -4.65 1.43
C THR A 32 15.01 -5.01 0.37
N PHE A 33 15.16 -4.49 -0.86
CA PHE A 33 14.30 -4.87 -1.98
C PHE A 33 14.38 -6.37 -2.27
N HIS A 34 15.57 -6.97 -2.24
CA HIS A 34 15.69 -8.43 -2.41
C HIS A 34 14.85 -9.22 -1.39
N HIS A 35 14.81 -8.77 -0.13
CA HIS A 35 14.00 -9.41 0.91
C HIS A 35 12.50 -9.13 0.76
N LEU A 36 12.12 -7.92 0.37
CA LEU A 36 10.73 -7.56 0.09
C LEU A 36 10.17 -8.38 -1.09
N GLU A 37 10.97 -8.56 -2.14
CA GLU A 37 10.59 -9.37 -3.29
C GLU A 37 10.48 -10.85 -2.95
N ALA A 38 11.38 -11.38 -2.13
CA ALA A 38 11.29 -12.74 -1.61
C ALA A 38 10.05 -12.93 -0.73
N ALA A 39 9.64 -11.91 0.01
CA ALA A 39 8.42 -11.94 0.79
C ALA A 39 7.16 -12.04 -0.10
N ILE A 40 7.11 -11.27 -1.20
CA ILE A 40 6.04 -11.40 -2.20
C ILE A 40 6.02 -12.82 -2.80
N ASP A 41 7.19 -13.36 -3.16
CA ASP A 41 7.28 -14.72 -3.72
C ASP A 41 6.78 -15.78 -2.74
N GLU A 42 7.11 -15.64 -1.46
CA GLU A 42 6.63 -16.55 -0.41
C GLU A 42 5.11 -16.45 -0.22
N ILE A 43 4.53 -15.25 -0.18
CA ILE A 43 3.06 -15.07 -0.14
C ILE A 43 2.43 -15.72 -1.37
N SER A 44 2.95 -15.41 -2.57
CA SER A 44 2.45 -15.93 -3.85
C SER A 44 2.45 -17.46 -3.89
N ALA A 45 3.48 -18.10 -3.36
CA ALA A 45 3.58 -19.56 -3.28
C ALA A 45 2.54 -20.19 -2.33
N ARG A 46 2.11 -19.44 -1.31
CA ARG A 46 1.19 -19.90 -0.26
C ARG A 46 -0.25 -19.43 -0.45
N LEU A 47 -0.54 -18.73 -1.56
CA LEU A 47 -1.87 -18.24 -1.89
C LEU A 47 -2.93 -19.34 -1.98
N GLU A 48 -2.59 -20.63 -2.02
CA GLU A 48 -3.56 -21.75 -2.06
C GLU A 48 -3.71 -22.50 -0.72
N GLU A 49 -2.87 -22.19 0.28
CA GLU A 49 -2.89 -22.79 1.62
C GLU A 49 -4.14 -22.37 2.41
N ARG A 50 -5.07 -23.31 2.65
CA ARG A 50 -6.40 -23.02 3.24
C ARG A 50 -6.36 -22.65 4.73
N ASP A 51 -5.26 -22.91 5.39
CA ASP A 51 -4.97 -22.58 6.79
C ASP A 51 -4.31 -21.20 6.95
N ILE A 52 -4.02 -20.51 5.84
CA ILE A 52 -3.62 -19.11 5.83
C ILE A 52 -4.76 -18.30 5.23
N TYR A 53 -5.27 -17.39 6.05
CA TYR A 53 -6.16 -16.33 5.63
C TYR A 53 -5.33 -15.08 5.41
N PHE A 54 -4.64 -14.53 6.42
CA PHE A 54 -4.02 -13.21 6.32
C PHE A 54 -2.56 -13.22 5.91
N PHE A 55 -2.15 -12.20 5.16
CA PHE A 55 -0.76 -11.99 4.77
C PHE A 55 -0.29 -10.58 5.12
N GLN A 56 0.91 -10.47 5.68
CA GLN A 56 1.49 -9.18 6.08
C GLN A 56 2.97 -9.14 5.75
N ILE A 57 3.43 -8.03 5.16
CA ILE A 57 4.85 -7.68 5.05
C ILE A 57 5.11 -6.47 5.96
N SER A 58 5.91 -6.65 7.01
CA SER A 58 6.30 -5.56 7.91
C SER A 58 7.70 -5.08 7.58
N LEU A 59 7.87 -3.79 7.28
CA LEU A 59 9.18 -3.17 7.09
C LEU A 59 9.57 -2.37 8.32
N SER A 60 10.74 -2.66 8.87
CA SER A 60 11.30 -1.93 10.03
C SER A 60 12.64 -1.29 9.70
N VAL A 61 12.88 -0.10 10.23
CA VAL A 61 14.19 0.56 10.21
C VAL A 61 14.56 0.92 11.65
N PRO A 62 15.53 0.25 12.27
CA PRO A 62 15.89 0.53 13.66
C PRO A 62 16.26 2.00 13.87
N GLY A 63 15.73 2.60 14.94
CA GLY A 63 15.99 4.01 15.27
C GLY A 63 15.14 5.01 14.49
N LEU A 64 14.38 4.58 13.49
CA LEU A 64 13.27 5.35 12.97
C LEU A 64 12.00 4.90 13.68
N PRO A 65 11.14 5.82 14.14
CA PRO A 65 9.81 5.43 14.50
C PRO A 65 9.18 4.79 13.26
N SER A 66 8.60 3.59 13.40
CA SER A 66 7.46 3.25 12.55
C SER A 66 6.48 4.41 12.72
N ALA A 67 5.82 4.83 11.64
CA ALA A 67 4.96 6.01 11.68
C ALA A 67 3.78 5.78 12.65
N ALA A 68 4.01 5.90 13.96
CA ALA A 68 3.00 6.06 14.97
C ALA A 68 2.46 7.49 14.77
N GLY A 69 1.50 7.63 13.86
CA GLY A 69 0.72 8.85 13.68
C GLY A 69 1.12 9.79 12.53
N ALA A 70 1.89 9.36 11.52
CA ALA A 70 2.16 10.23 10.34
C ALA A 70 1.49 9.75 9.04
N TYR A 71 1.13 8.47 8.96
CA TYR A 71 0.32 7.90 7.89
C TYR A 71 -0.74 7.01 8.53
N ASP A 72 -1.52 7.62 9.41
CA ASP A 72 -2.83 7.11 9.74
C ASP A 72 -3.80 8.02 8.97
N PRO A 73 -4.37 7.56 7.84
CA PRO A 73 -5.35 8.37 7.11
C PRO A 73 -6.59 8.67 7.96
N TYR A 74 -6.73 7.99 9.11
CA TYR A 74 -7.84 8.06 10.04
C TYR A 74 -7.51 8.78 11.36
N ASP A 75 -6.45 9.58 11.42
CA ASP A 75 -6.10 10.37 12.63
C ASP A 75 -7.32 11.17 13.13
N GLY A 76 -7.99 10.67 14.18
CA GLY A 76 -9.23 11.21 14.73
C GLY A 76 -10.50 10.34 14.66
N LEU A 77 -10.46 9.12 14.12
CA LEU A 77 -11.59 8.16 14.13
C LEU A 77 -11.34 7.00 15.09
N ASP A 78 -12.34 6.66 15.92
CA ASP A 78 -12.32 5.69 17.03
C ASP A 78 -12.20 4.20 16.61
N TYR A 79 -11.57 3.89 15.48
CA TYR A 79 -11.40 2.51 15.00
C TYR A 79 -10.10 1.89 15.55
N CYS A 80 -10.15 1.52 16.83
CA CYS A 80 -9.19 0.59 17.44
C CYS A 80 -9.92 -0.70 17.79
N LEU A 81 -10.16 -1.58 16.82
CA LEU A 81 -10.74 -2.92 17.07
C LEU A 81 -9.74 -4.08 16.95
N THR A 82 -8.44 -3.81 16.78
CA THR A 82 -7.38 -4.81 16.96
C THR A 82 -6.25 -4.27 17.87
N GLN A 83 -5.52 -5.18 18.54
CA GLN A 83 -4.38 -4.82 19.40
C GLN A 83 -3.14 -4.31 18.62
N SER A 84 -3.21 -4.25 17.28
CA SER A 84 -2.09 -3.96 16.39
C SER A 84 -2.53 -3.01 15.28
N ASN A 85 -2.14 -1.73 15.35
CA ASN A 85 -2.46 -0.75 14.31
C ASN A 85 -1.86 -1.21 12.94
N PRO A 86 -2.66 -1.27 11.84
CA PRO A 86 -2.22 -1.72 10.50
C PRO A 86 -1.05 -0.90 9.92
N TRP A 87 -0.89 0.33 10.37
CA TRP A 87 0.11 1.28 9.88
C TRP A 87 1.46 1.14 10.59
N THR A 88 1.56 0.26 11.59
CA THR A 88 2.79 0.05 12.38
C THR A 88 3.95 -0.57 11.58
N GLY A 89 3.68 -1.18 10.42
CA GLY A 89 4.68 -1.74 9.50
C GLY A 89 5.12 -0.80 8.38
N PHE A 90 4.49 0.38 8.25
CA PHE A 90 4.80 1.34 7.20
C PHE A 90 5.96 2.26 7.60
N CYS A 91 6.92 2.43 6.68
CA CYS A 91 8.11 3.24 6.88
C CYS A 91 8.29 4.25 5.73
N PRO A 92 7.64 5.43 5.80
CA PRO A 92 7.72 6.45 4.74
C PRO A 92 9.17 6.83 4.40
N ALA A 93 10.02 6.96 5.41
CA ALA A 93 11.42 7.37 5.26
C ALA A 93 12.25 6.41 4.38
N PHE A 94 11.97 5.11 4.45
CA PHE A 94 12.61 4.13 3.55
C PHE A 94 12.20 4.40 2.10
N TRP A 95 10.91 4.59 1.86
CA TRP A 95 10.35 4.79 0.53
C TRP A 95 10.75 6.13 -0.08
N ASP A 96 10.87 7.18 0.75
CA ASP A 96 11.41 8.48 0.34
C ASP A 96 12.88 8.38 -0.07
N ALA A 97 13.70 7.63 0.70
CA ALA A 97 15.09 7.38 0.35
C ALA A 97 15.19 6.59 -0.97
N ALA A 98 14.41 5.51 -1.12
CA ALA A 98 14.40 4.69 -2.32
C ALA A 98 13.93 5.47 -3.57
N ARG A 99 12.91 6.32 -3.44
CA ARG A 99 12.37 7.13 -4.54
C ARG A 99 13.35 8.22 -5.01
N SER A 100 14.18 8.73 -4.11
CA SER A 100 15.10 9.85 -4.37
C SER A 100 16.36 9.44 -5.16
N ASP A 101 16.71 8.16 -5.14
CA ASP A 101 17.80 7.60 -5.94
C ASP A 101 17.25 6.99 -7.25
N LEU A 102 17.90 7.25 -8.39
CA LEU A 102 17.39 6.84 -9.70
C LEU A 102 17.29 5.31 -9.85
N GLN A 103 18.26 4.56 -9.33
CA GLN A 103 18.29 3.10 -9.45
C GLN A 103 17.25 2.49 -8.51
N LEU A 104 17.22 2.94 -7.25
CA LEU A 104 16.26 2.46 -6.25
C LEU A 104 14.82 2.85 -6.59
N ARG A 105 14.62 3.95 -7.30
CA ARG A 105 13.32 4.33 -7.87
C ARG A 105 12.81 3.30 -8.87
N GLN A 106 13.68 2.76 -9.72
CA GLN A 106 13.31 1.68 -10.63
C GLN A 106 12.98 0.39 -9.88
N ARG A 107 13.70 0.10 -8.78
CA ARG A 107 13.37 -1.03 -7.89
C ARG A 107 12.01 -0.85 -7.21
N THR A 108 11.69 0.37 -6.78
CA THR A 108 10.38 0.72 -6.21
C THR A 108 9.26 0.44 -7.20
N LYS A 109 9.42 0.85 -8.46
CA LYS A 109 8.45 0.56 -9.53
C LYS A 109 8.30 -0.94 -9.79
N ALA A 110 9.42 -1.66 -9.90
CA ALA A 110 9.40 -3.11 -10.10
C ALA A 110 8.69 -3.83 -8.94
N TYR A 111 8.91 -3.37 -7.71
CA TYR A 111 8.22 -3.90 -6.53
C TYR A 111 6.70 -3.68 -6.60
N LEU A 112 6.24 -2.48 -6.99
CA LEU A 112 4.81 -2.19 -7.17
C LEU A 112 4.17 -3.06 -8.26
N VAL A 113 4.85 -3.30 -9.38
CA VAL A 113 4.38 -4.23 -10.42
C VAL A 113 4.26 -5.66 -9.86
N LYS A 114 5.23 -6.10 -9.08
CA LYS A 114 5.19 -7.45 -8.48
C LYS A 114 4.07 -7.60 -7.45
N LEU A 115 3.77 -6.53 -6.73
CA LEU A 115 2.61 -6.47 -5.82
C LEU A 115 1.30 -6.55 -6.61
N GLU A 116 1.18 -5.80 -7.70
CA GLU A 116 0.03 -5.87 -8.60
C GLU A 116 -0.20 -7.30 -9.12
N GLU A 117 0.86 -7.97 -9.60
CA GLU A 117 0.81 -9.36 -10.05
C GLU A 117 0.32 -10.32 -8.95
N LEU A 118 0.74 -10.09 -7.70
CA LEU A 118 0.28 -10.86 -6.54
C LEU A 118 -1.23 -10.68 -6.31
N LEU A 119 -1.72 -9.43 -6.34
CA LEU A 119 -3.13 -9.11 -6.15
C LEU A 119 -3.99 -9.71 -7.27
N MET A 120 -3.55 -9.59 -8.53
CA MET A 120 -4.22 -10.23 -9.66
C MET A 120 -4.31 -11.76 -9.50
N ARG A 121 -3.22 -12.39 -9.06
CA ARG A 121 -3.20 -13.85 -8.83
C ARG A 121 -4.16 -14.24 -7.70
N ALA A 122 -4.21 -13.46 -6.62
CA ALA A 122 -5.13 -13.70 -5.53
C ALA A 122 -6.59 -13.59 -5.97
N ALA A 123 -6.93 -12.55 -6.75
CA ALA A 123 -8.26 -12.38 -7.35
C ALA A 123 -8.63 -13.57 -8.25
N ALA A 124 -7.71 -14.02 -9.10
CA ALA A 124 -7.92 -15.16 -9.99
C ALA A 124 -8.19 -16.49 -9.23
N LEU A 125 -7.65 -16.62 -8.02
CA LEU A 125 -7.89 -17.77 -7.14
C LEU A 125 -9.20 -17.66 -6.35
N SER A 126 -9.97 -16.57 -6.52
CA SER A 126 -11.18 -16.27 -5.74
C SER A 126 -10.93 -16.41 -4.23
N ARG A 127 -9.73 -16.05 -3.78
CA ARG A 127 -9.45 -15.99 -2.35
C ARG A 127 -10.31 -14.90 -1.74
N PRO A 128 -10.92 -15.13 -0.56
CA PRO A 128 -11.65 -14.08 0.15
C PRO A 128 -10.73 -12.86 0.26
N THR A 129 -11.14 -11.79 -0.41
CA THR A 129 -10.35 -10.57 -0.60
C THR A 129 -10.07 -9.89 0.74
N LEU A 130 -10.95 -10.04 1.72
CA LEU A 130 -10.75 -9.54 3.09
C LEU A 130 -9.35 -9.78 3.68
N SER A 131 -8.64 -10.86 3.33
CA SER A 131 -7.36 -11.17 3.96
C SER A 131 -6.10 -10.70 3.22
N LEU A 132 -6.26 -10.16 2.00
CA LEU A 132 -5.20 -9.56 1.19
C LEU A 132 -5.51 -8.08 0.85
N TRP A 133 -6.73 -7.62 1.12
CA TRP A 133 -7.32 -6.40 0.53
C TRP A 133 -7.92 -5.43 1.55
N GLU A 134 -7.74 -5.67 2.85
CA GLU A 134 -8.26 -4.91 4.01
C GLU A 134 -9.05 -5.83 4.97
N ASP A 135 -8.29 -6.57 5.75
CA ASP A 135 -8.57 -6.59 7.18
C ASP A 135 -7.55 -5.61 7.76
N ASP A 136 -7.78 -5.05 8.93
CA ASP A 136 -6.84 -4.18 9.68
C ASP A 136 -5.48 -4.86 9.95
N GLU A 137 -5.31 -6.09 9.47
CA GLU A 137 -4.16 -6.96 9.58
C GLU A 137 -3.45 -7.27 8.24
N ALA A 138 -4.08 -6.99 7.09
CA ALA A 138 -3.61 -7.33 5.74
C ALA A 138 -2.95 -6.12 5.07
N GLN A 139 -1.66 -5.94 5.32
CA GLN A 139 -0.90 -4.73 4.96
C GLN A 139 -0.23 -4.85 3.58
N LEU A 140 -1.00 -5.01 2.50
CA LEU A 140 -0.43 -5.15 1.16
C LEU A 140 -0.43 -3.83 0.37
N GLY A 141 0.50 -2.96 0.74
CA GLY A 141 1.12 -1.99 -0.17
C GLY A 141 0.25 -0.85 -0.71
N GLU A 142 -1.00 -0.71 -0.27
CA GLU A 142 -1.79 0.50 -0.50
C GLU A 142 -1.18 1.75 0.17
N PRO A 143 -0.84 1.75 1.48
CA PRO A 143 -0.12 2.85 2.12
C PRO A 143 1.15 3.28 1.38
N LEU A 144 1.86 2.29 0.83
CA LEU A 144 3.03 2.53 0.00
C LEU A 144 2.66 3.26 -1.30
N ALA A 145 1.72 2.72 -2.06
CA ALA A 145 1.33 3.26 -3.36
C ALA A 145 0.75 4.67 -3.21
N ALA A 146 -0.11 4.89 -2.22
CA ALA A 146 -0.68 6.20 -1.93
C ALA A 146 0.38 7.21 -1.44
N HIS A 147 1.29 6.83 -0.53
CA HIS A 147 2.42 7.70 -0.14
C HIS A 147 3.30 8.09 -1.33
N LEU A 148 3.63 7.15 -2.20
CA LEU A 148 4.44 7.40 -3.39
C LEU A 148 3.71 8.30 -4.39
N ALA A 149 2.41 8.05 -4.65
CA ALA A 149 1.58 8.86 -5.52
C ALA A 149 1.40 10.29 -4.99
N LEU A 150 1.29 10.46 -3.68
CA LEU A 150 1.36 11.78 -3.04
C LEU A 150 2.74 12.39 -3.20
N SER A 151 3.81 11.63 -3.08
CA SER A 151 5.18 12.17 -3.11
C SER A 151 5.63 12.55 -4.52
N ASP A 152 5.13 11.88 -5.55
CA ASP A 152 5.62 12.04 -6.92
C ASP A 152 4.57 11.57 -7.96
N LEU A 153 4.22 12.46 -8.89
CA LEU A 153 3.16 12.25 -9.89
C LEU A 153 3.37 10.98 -10.73
N GLU A 154 4.62 10.57 -10.95
CA GLU A 154 4.94 9.35 -11.72
C GLU A 154 4.37 8.07 -11.07
N PHE A 155 4.09 8.10 -9.76
CA PHE A 155 3.53 6.95 -9.05
C PHE A 155 2.01 6.91 -9.00
N VAL A 156 1.32 7.98 -9.44
CA VAL A 156 -0.14 8.02 -9.49
C VAL A 156 -0.73 6.85 -10.30
N PRO A 157 -0.21 6.49 -11.49
CA PRO A 157 -0.72 5.33 -12.24
C PRO A 157 -0.63 4.00 -11.49
N TYR A 158 0.38 3.81 -10.64
CA TYR A 158 0.53 2.59 -9.85
C TYR A 158 -0.52 2.50 -8.74
N TYR A 159 -0.81 3.64 -8.09
CA TYR A 159 -1.90 3.71 -7.11
C TYR A 159 -3.26 3.49 -7.79
N THR A 160 -3.51 4.14 -8.93
CA THR A 160 -4.74 3.91 -9.73
C THR A 160 -4.92 2.43 -10.06
N GLN A 161 -3.85 1.75 -10.51
CA GLN A 161 -3.94 0.34 -10.88
C GLN A 161 -4.16 -0.57 -9.67
N LEU A 162 -3.54 -0.25 -8.52
CA LEU A 162 -3.79 -0.94 -7.27
C LEU A 162 -5.26 -0.79 -6.85
N LEU A 163 -5.84 0.41 -6.94
CA LEU A 163 -7.26 0.67 -6.65
C LEU A 163 -8.23 -0.09 -7.58
N ARG A 164 -7.88 -0.27 -8.87
CA ARG A 164 -8.71 -1.09 -9.79
C ARG A 164 -8.76 -2.54 -9.40
N LEU A 165 -7.63 -3.02 -8.91
CA LEU A 165 -7.57 -4.38 -8.43
C LEU A 165 -8.40 -4.44 -7.18
N TRP A 166 -8.19 -3.52 -6.22
CA TRP A 166 -8.83 -3.39 -4.91
C TRP A 166 -10.35 -3.48 -4.94
N ASP A 167 -10.93 -4.14 -3.93
CA ASP A 167 -12.30 -4.67 -3.91
C ASP A 167 -13.29 -3.55 -3.59
N PRO A 168 -13.97 -2.99 -4.59
CA PRO A 168 -14.76 -1.78 -4.41
C PRO A 168 -16.02 -1.99 -3.58
N GLU A 169 -16.47 -3.24 -3.45
CA GLU A 169 -17.73 -3.57 -2.79
C GLU A 169 -17.61 -3.52 -1.26
N ASN A 170 -16.39 -3.50 -0.72
CA ASN A 170 -16.11 -3.54 0.72
C ASN A 170 -15.39 -2.30 1.25
N GLU A 171 -14.99 -1.36 0.38
CA GLU A 171 -14.26 -0.17 0.77
C GLU A 171 -15.18 1.01 1.10
N VAL A 172 -14.91 1.67 2.23
CA VAL A 172 -15.65 2.86 2.67
C VAL A 172 -14.81 4.14 2.51
N GLU A 173 -13.47 4.07 2.37
CA GLU A 173 -12.62 5.22 2.73
C GLU A 173 -11.44 5.62 1.81
N ALA A 174 -11.11 4.92 0.70
CA ALA A 174 -10.03 5.35 -0.24
C ALA A 174 -10.25 6.72 -0.93
N GLY A 175 -11.42 7.34 -0.72
CA GLY A 175 -11.72 8.67 -1.20
C GLY A 175 -10.77 9.75 -0.65
N ASN A 176 -10.23 9.60 0.55
CA ASN A 176 -9.38 10.61 1.19
C ASN A 176 -8.02 10.75 0.48
N GLU A 177 -7.39 9.64 0.12
CA GLU A 177 -6.13 9.56 -0.61
C GLU A 177 -6.29 10.13 -2.01
N VAL A 178 -7.36 9.74 -2.72
CA VAL A 178 -7.69 10.25 -4.05
C VAL A 178 -7.85 11.77 -4.01
N VAL A 179 -8.61 12.31 -3.03
CA VAL A 179 -8.75 13.75 -2.82
C VAL A 179 -7.38 14.41 -2.60
N ALA A 180 -6.54 13.83 -1.74
CA ALA A 180 -5.23 14.40 -1.40
C ALA A 180 -4.28 14.43 -2.60
N ILE A 181 -4.23 13.35 -3.39
CA ILE A 181 -3.42 13.24 -4.61
C ILE A 181 -3.90 14.28 -5.65
N VAL A 182 -5.20 14.36 -5.88
CA VAL A 182 -5.79 15.32 -6.84
C VAL A 182 -5.56 16.76 -6.38
N LYS A 183 -5.71 17.08 -5.09
CA LYS A 183 -5.41 18.40 -4.54
C LYS A 183 -3.94 18.78 -4.73
N LYS A 184 -3.03 17.82 -4.58
CA LYS A 184 -1.58 18.07 -4.71
C LYS A 184 -1.13 18.31 -6.15
N TRP A 185 -1.62 17.50 -7.10
CA TRP A 185 -1.14 17.52 -8.48
C TRP A 185 -2.06 18.28 -9.45
N GLY A 186 -3.28 18.60 -9.04
CA GLY A 186 -4.29 19.23 -9.89
C GLY A 186 -4.84 18.28 -10.96
N MET A 187 -5.48 18.86 -11.99
CA MET A 187 -6.05 18.09 -13.11
C MET A 187 -5.00 17.83 -14.19
N CYS A 188 -4.48 16.62 -14.24
CA CYS A 188 -3.59 16.11 -15.30
C CYS A 188 -4.09 14.75 -15.80
N PRO A 189 -3.51 14.15 -16.86
CA PRO A 189 -3.92 12.84 -17.34
C PRO A 189 -3.94 11.77 -16.23
N GLU A 190 -2.90 11.73 -15.41
CA GLU A 190 -2.73 10.74 -14.34
C GLU A 190 -3.82 10.85 -13.28
N THR A 191 -4.13 12.07 -12.81
CA THR A 191 -5.18 12.28 -11.80
C THR A 191 -6.59 12.17 -12.38
N ARG A 192 -6.79 12.42 -13.68
CA ARG A 192 -8.07 12.14 -14.35
C ARG A 192 -8.36 10.65 -14.40
N ASP A 193 -7.35 9.84 -14.71
CA ASP A 193 -7.50 8.39 -14.73
C ASP A 193 -7.78 7.84 -13.32
N LEU A 194 -7.12 8.40 -12.30
CA LEU A 194 -7.40 8.10 -10.89
C LEU A 194 -8.85 8.43 -10.50
N ILE A 195 -9.33 9.64 -10.83
CA ILE A 195 -10.73 10.04 -10.58
C ILE A 195 -11.69 9.13 -11.35
N GLY A 196 -11.36 8.78 -12.59
CA GLY A 196 -12.15 7.88 -13.43
C GLY A 196 -12.33 6.52 -12.79
N CYS A 197 -11.23 5.90 -12.36
CA CYS A 197 -11.19 4.66 -11.59
C CYS A 197 -12.10 4.75 -10.36
N PHE A 198 -11.89 5.77 -9.53
CA PHE A 198 -12.67 5.99 -8.32
C PHE A 198 -14.18 6.24 -8.60
N SER A 199 -14.51 6.87 -9.72
CA SER A 199 -15.90 7.20 -10.09
C SER A 199 -16.73 6.06 -10.65
N LEU A 200 -16.10 5.19 -11.44
CA LEU A 200 -16.79 4.18 -12.22
C LEU A 200 -16.77 2.83 -11.52
N GLU A 201 -15.71 2.58 -10.73
CA GLU A 201 -15.44 1.27 -10.16
C GLU A 201 -15.75 1.22 -8.66
N LEU A 202 -15.69 2.37 -7.93
CA LEU A 202 -15.74 2.43 -6.45
C LEU A 202 -17.00 3.10 -5.83
N ASP A 203 -18.10 3.24 -6.57
CA ASP A 203 -19.37 3.89 -6.14
C ASP A 203 -19.18 5.26 -5.42
N GLY A 204 -18.04 5.93 -5.65
CA GLY A 204 -17.57 7.14 -4.96
C GLY A 204 -18.28 8.43 -5.37
N ALA A 205 -19.51 8.34 -5.87
CA ALA A 205 -20.22 9.46 -6.51
C ALA A 205 -20.40 10.69 -5.60
N ARG A 206 -20.46 10.52 -4.27
CA ARG A 206 -20.56 11.64 -3.31
C ARG A 206 -19.23 12.36 -3.10
N ASP A 207 -18.15 11.62 -2.92
CA ASP A 207 -16.82 12.19 -2.69
C ASP A 207 -16.29 12.85 -3.96
N ILE A 208 -16.68 12.36 -5.13
CA ILE A 208 -16.34 13.00 -6.40
C ILE A 208 -17.07 14.32 -6.59
N GLN A 209 -18.34 14.43 -6.18
CA GLN A 209 -19.00 15.75 -6.17
C GLN A 209 -18.31 16.72 -5.22
N TYR A 210 -17.77 16.24 -4.10
CA TYR A 210 -16.95 17.05 -3.21
C TYR A 210 -15.62 17.45 -3.86
N ILE A 211 -14.87 16.51 -4.45
CA ILE A 211 -13.64 16.77 -5.22
C ILE A 211 -13.91 17.81 -6.30
N LEU A 212 -14.91 17.57 -7.17
CA LEU A 212 -15.25 18.47 -8.27
C LEU A 212 -15.68 19.85 -7.77
N ARG A 213 -16.41 19.94 -6.65
CA ARG A 213 -16.78 21.24 -6.03
C ARG A 213 -15.59 21.96 -5.41
N GLU A 214 -14.72 21.26 -4.72
CA GLU A 214 -13.49 21.85 -4.17
C GLU A 214 -12.60 22.32 -5.30
N MET A 215 -12.45 21.55 -6.38
CA MET A 215 -11.66 21.94 -7.54
C MET A 215 -12.22 23.16 -8.29
N GLN A 216 -13.55 23.30 -8.37
CA GLN A 216 -14.19 24.51 -8.91
C GLN A 216 -13.90 25.78 -8.09
N ARG A 217 -13.39 25.68 -6.86
CA ARG A 217 -12.96 26.84 -6.05
C ARG A 217 -11.53 27.29 -6.34
N PHE A 218 -10.73 26.45 -7.00
CA PHE A 218 -9.31 26.71 -7.29
C PHE A 218 -9.05 27.15 -8.75
N PHE A 219 -10.09 27.24 -9.58
CA PHE A 219 -10.08 27.78 -10.95
C PHE A 219 -11.07 28.94 -11.09
#